data_AF-A0A3M0CX89-F1
#
_entry.id   AF-A0A3M0CX89-F1
#
_cell.length_a   1.000
_cell.length_b   1.000
_cell.length_c   1.000
_cell.angle_alpha   90.00
_cell.angle_beta   90.00
_cell.angle_gamma   90.00
#
_symmetry.space_group_name_H-M   'P 1'
#
loop_
_entity.id
_entity.type
_entity.pdbx_description
1 polymer ?
#
loop_
_entity_poly.entity_id
_entity_poly.type
_entity_poly.pdbx_seq_one_letter_code
_entity_poly.pdbx_strand_id
1 'polypeptide(L)' 'MEKNVGGYDRIGRLVIGALLLVGGIVGYAGLMRVAVGPVPQALMALILVLIGVILLVTGYTRKCVLNSVLGMNTYRPRSR' A
#
# COMPACT_ATOMS: atom_id res chain seq x y z
N MET A 1 -13.04 12.03 11.60
CA MET A 1 -12.54 10.65 11.63
C MET A 1 -11.29 10.58 12.48
N GLU A 2 -11.36 9.81 13.56
CA GLU A 2 -10.26 9.53 14.49
C GLU A 2 -9.26 8.52 13.88
N LYS A 3 -8.06 8.42 14.46
CA LYS A 3 -7.03 7.48 14.00
C LYS A 3 -7.45 6.06 14.40
N ASN A 4 -7.62 5.18 13.41
CA ASN A 4 -8.20 3.84 13.63
C ASN A 4 -7.23 2.69 13.30
N VAL A 5 -5.98 3.01 12.94
CA VAL A 5 -4.97 2.03 12.47
C VAL A 5 -3.78 2.00 13.42
N GLY A 6 -3.52 0.81 13.98
CA GLY A 6 -2.38 0.51 14.85
C GLY A 6 -1.04 0.41 14.13
N GLY A 7 0.05 0.57 14.88
CA GLY A 7 1.41 0.68 14.33
C GLY A 7 1.85 -0.47 13.43
N TYR A 8 1.47 -1.72 13.72
CA TYR A 8 1.93 -2.90 12.96
C TYR A 8 1.25 -3.01 11.58
N ASP A 9 -0.09 -2.86 11.52
CA ASP A 9 -0.84 -2.86 10.24
C ASP A 9 -0.45 -1.66 9.35
N ARG A 10 -0.17 -0.51 9.99
CA ARG A 10 0.38 0.67 9.32
C ARG A 10 1.74 0.40 8.68
N ILE A 11 2.66 -0.25 9.41
CA ILE A 11 3.99 -0.57 8.88
C ILE A 11 3.86 -1.56 7.73
N GLY A 12 3.03 -2.61 7.86
CA GLY A 12 2.78 -3.56 6.78
C GLY A 12 2.33 -2.88 5.48
N ARG A 13 1.32 -1.99 5.55
CA ARG A 13 0.84 -1.24 4.38
C ARG A 13 1.88 -0.30 3.80
N LEU A 14 2.66 0.37 4.65
CA LEU A 14 3.70 1.27 4.18
C LEU A 14 4.85 0.51 3.51
N VAL A 15 5.28 -0.61 4.10
CA VAL A 15 6.37 -1.44 3.56
C VAL A 15 5.93 -2.10 2.26
N ILE A 16 4.79 -2.79 2.24
CA ILE A 16 4.27 -3.44 1.04
C ILE A 16 3.95 -2.40 -0.04
N GLY A 17 3.30 -1.30 0.33
CA GLY A 17 2.99 -0.21 -0.59
C GLY A 17 4.23 0.41 -1.21
N ALA A 18 5.28 0.65 -0.42
CA ALA A 18 6.56 1.16 -0.93
C ALA A 18 7.25 0.17 -1.87
N LEU A 19 7.28 -1.13 -1.52
CA LEU A 19 7.88 -2.15 -2.37
C LEU A 19 7.16 -2.28 -3.72
N LEU A 20 5.82 -2.26 -3.71
CA LEU A 20 5.02 -2.31 -4.94
C LEU A 20 5.19 -1.05 -5.79
N LEU A 21 5.24 0.12 -5.16
CA LEU A 21 5.47 1.39 -5.85
C LEU A 21 6.85 1.38 -6.54
N VAL A 22 7.91 1.06 -5.81
CA VAL A 22 9.27 1.01 -6.34
C VAL A 22 9.39 -0.05 -7.43
N GLY A 23 8.88 -1.27 -7.17
CA GLY A 23 8.88 -2.35 -8.15
C GLY A 23 8.13 -1.99 -9.44
N GLY A 24 7.00 -1.28 -9.32
CA GLY A 24 6.24 -0.76 -10.46
C GLY A 24 7.02 0.30 -11.25
N ILE A 25 7.67 1.26 -10.59
CA ILE A 25 8.49 2.30 -11.25
C ILE A 25 9.69 1.68 -11.97
N VAL A 26 10.44 0.81 -11.28
CA VAL A 26 11.59 0.08 -11.84
C VAL A 26 11.13 -0.81 -13.01
N GLY A 27 9.97 -1.45 -12.87
CA GLY A 27 9.35 -2.25 -13.92
C GLY A 27 8.93 -1.44 -15.15
N TYR A 28 8.38 -0.24 -14.94
CA TYR A 28 8.00 0.69 -16.00
C TYR A 28 9.22 1.24 -16.74
N ALA A 29 10.31 1.54 -16.02
CA ALA A 29 11.58 1.95 -16.60
C ALA A 29 12.30 0.83 -17.38
N GLY A 30 11.75 -0.39 -17.39
CA GLY A 30 12.34 -1.54 -18.09
C GLY A 30 13.54 -2.16 -17.38
N LEU A 31 13.85 -1.72 -16.16
CA LEU A 31 14.97 -2.22 -15.36
C LEU A 31 14.67 -3.56 -14.69
N MET A 32 13.39 -3.93 -14.57
CA MET A 32 12.94 -5.21 -14.00
C MET A 32 11.72 -5.74 -14.76
N ARG A 33 11.65 -7.05 -15.01
CA ARG A 33 10.49 -7.66 -15.65
C ARG A 33 9.38 -7.90 -14.62
N VAL A 34 8.22 -7.27 -14.81
CA VAL A 34 7.03 -7.39 -13.95
C VAL A 34 5.81 -7.93 -14.71
N ALA A 35 5.92 -8.10 -16.02
CA ALA A 35 4.91 -8.71 -16.87
C ALA A 35 4.66 -10.18 -16.48
N VAL A 36 3.39 -10.54 -16.31
CA VAL A 36 2.95 -11.91 -16.04
C VAL A 36 1.84 -12.27 -17.02
N GLY A 37 2.00 -13.39 -17.73
CA GLY A 37 1.02 -13.87 -18.70
C GLY A 37 0.87 -12.95 -19.93
N PRO A 38 -0.34 -12.80 -20.50
CA PRO A 38 -0.58 -12.00 -21.70
C PRO A 38 -0.59 -10.48 -21.44
N VAL A 39 -0.33 -10.04 -20.21
CA VAL A 39 -0.45 -8.62 -19.83
C VAL A 39 0.82 -7.86 -20.22
N PRO A 40 0.72 -6.72 -20.94
CA PRO A 40 1.88 -5.90 -21.27
C PRO A 40 2.64 -5.40 -20.03
N GLN A 41 3.97 -5.32 -20.15
CA GLN A 41 4.86 -4.83 -19.09
C GLN A 41 4.43 -3.47 -18.54
N ALA A 42 4.14 -2.51 -19.41
CA ALA A 42 3.72 -1.17 -18.99
C ALA A 42 2.42 -1.18 -18.19
N LEU A 43 1.47 -2.05 -18.56
CA LEU A 43 0.19 -2.17 -17.88
C LEU A 43 0.35 -2.81 -16.49
N MET A 44 1.13 -3.89 -16.37
CA MET A 44 1.43 -4.49 -15.07
C MET A 44 2.18 -3.53 -14.14
N ALA A 45 3.17 -2.81 -14.67
CA ALA A 45 3.91 -1.81 -13.92
C ALA A 45 2.98 -0.70 -13.39
N LEU A 46 2.05 -0.20 -14.23
CA LEU A 46 1.06 0.80 -13.82
C LEU A 46 0.16 0.29 -12.69
N ILE A 47 -0.33 -0.95 -12.79
CA ILE A 47 -1.17 -1.58 -11.75
C ILE A 47 -0.41 -1.67 -10.43
N LEU A 48 0.85 -2.10 -10.45
CA LEU A 48 1.71 -2.17 -9.26
C LEU A 48 1.89 -0.80 -8.60
N VAL A 49 2.16 0.24 -9.40
CA VAL A 49 2.26 1.62 -8.91
C VAL A 49 0.95 2.05 -8.26
N LEU A 50 -0.19 1.84 -8.92
CA LEU A 50 -1.51 2.22 -8.39
C LEU A 50 -1.81 1.55 -7.05
N ILE A 51 -1.60 0.24 -6.94
CA ILE A 51 -1.79 -0.51 -5.69
C ILE A 51 -0.84 0.01 -4.61
N GLY A 52 0.43 0.24 -4.96
CA GLY A 52 1.44 0.79 -4.06
C GLY A 52 1.03 2.16 -3.50
N VAL A 53 0.58 3.08 -4.35
CA VAL A 53 0.07 4.40 -3.96
C VAL A 53 -1.12 4.26 -3.01
N ILE A 54 -2.10 3.41 -3.32
CA ILE A 54 -3.29 3.22 -2.48
C ILE A 54 -2.89 2.73 -1.08
N LEU A 55 -1.99 1.75 -0.99
CA LEU A 55 -1.50 1.23 0.28
C LEU A 55 -0.72 2.29 1.08
N LEU A 56 0.11 3.09 0.40
CA LEU A 56 0.85 4.19 1.02
C LEU A 56 -0.10 5.27 1.54
N VAL A 57 -1.06 5.72 0.73
CA VAL A 57 -2.03 6.76 1.11
C VAL A 57 -2.90 6.27 2.28
N THR A 58 -3.37 5.03 2.25
CA THR A 58 -4.17 4.45 3.33
C THR A 58 -3.35 4.23 4.62
N GLY A 59 -2.09 3.82 4.50
CA GLY A 59 -1.16 3.72 5.65
C GLY A 59 -0.74 5.08 6.23
N TYR A 60 -0.56 6.09 5.37
CA TYR A 60 -0.14 7.45 5.74
C TYR A 60 -1.26 8.23 6.44
N THR A 61 -2.46 8.21 5.86
CA THR A 61 -3.63 8.92 6.40
C THR A 61 -4.10 8.38 7.75
N ARG A 62 -3.67 7.17 8.14
CA ARG A 62 -4.10 6.47 9.37
C ARG A 62 -5.62 6.36 9.51
N LYS A 63 -6.33 6.46 8.38
CA LYS A 63 -7.78 6.40 8.25
C LYS A 63 -8.08 5.35 7.19
N CYS A 64 -8.05 4.08 7.59
CA CYS A 64 -8.53 3.03 6.72
C CYS A 64 -10.06 2.97 6.85
N VAL A 65 -10.78 3.44 5.83
CA VAL A 65 -12.26 3.40 5.78
C VAL A 65 -12.75 1.98 5.99
N LEU A 66 -12.06 0.97 5.45
CA LEU A 66 -12.39 -0.44 5.66
C LEU A 66 -12.31 -0.86 7.14
N ASN A 67 -11.29 -0.40 7.88
CA ASN A 67 -11.18 -0.67 9.32
C ASN A 67 -12.26 0.09 10.12
N SER A 68 -12.65 1.28 9.67
CA SER A 68 -13.76 2.06 10.25
C SER A 68 -15.12 1.40 10.00
N VAL A 69 -15.33 0.81 8.81
CA VAL A 69 -16.55 0.08 8.45
C VAL A 69 -16.63 -1.26 9.18
N LEU A 70 -15.49 -1.94 9.38
CA LEU A 70 -15.40 -3.19 10.13
C LEU A 70 -15.40 -3.00 11.65
N GLY A 71 -15.46 -1.76 12.16
CA GLY A 71 -15.45 -1.46 13.60
C GLY A 71 -14.16 -1.87 14.32
N MET A 72 -13.10 -2.23 13.59
CA MET A 72 -11.84 -2.68 14.17
C MET A 72 -10.93 -1.48 14.44
N ASN A 73 -10.50 -1.34 15.68
CA ASN A 73 -9.58 -0.30 16.09
C ASN A 73 -8.29 -0.93 16.60
N THR A 74 -7.28 -1.03 15.73
CA THR A 74 -5.96 -1.56 16.10
C THR A 74 -5.08 -0.49 16.74
N TYR A 75 -5.56 0.76 16.83
CA TYR A 75 -4.83 1.86 17.44
C TYR A 75 -4.72 1.64 18.95
N ARG A 76 -3.56 1.13 19.39
CA ARG A 76 -3.18 1.13 20.80
C ARG A 76 -2.39 2.41 21.07
N PRO A 77 -2.94 3.42 21.78
CA PRO A 77 -2.13 4.54 22.24
C PRO A 77 -1.02 3.95 23.12
N ARG A 78 0.23 4.26 22.79
CA ARG A 78 1.35 3.94 23.66
C ARG A 78 1.19 4.80 24.90
N SER A 79 0.79 4.20 26.02
CA SER A 79 0.78 4.84 27.32
C SER A 79 2.20 5.34 27.63
N ARG A 80 2.37 6.65 27.62
CA ARG A 80 3.44 7.34 28.34
C ARG A 80 2.79 8.46 29.12
#